data_AF-A0AAV4JX33-F1
#
_entry.id   AF-A0AAV4JX33-F1
#
_cell.length_a   1.000
_cell.length_b   1.000
_cell.length_c   1.000
_cell.angle_alpha   90.00
_cell.angle_beta   90.00
_cell.angle_gamma   90.00
#
_symmetry.space_group_name_H-M   'P 1'
#
loop_
_entity.id
_entity.type
_entity.pdbx_description
1 polymer ?
#
loop_
_entity_poly.entity_id
_entity_poly.type
_entity_poly.pdbx_seq_one_letter_code
_entity_poly.pdbx_strand_id
1 'polypeptide(L)'
;MSSKGSSNMAKMSLSFDGIVSNDCQQNPDFCMWNVVAFLYCDGGSFLGKGGKDPVAKDTGFKTLSFSASAPIQECTQTKTAATQWRCLFPEEYYKFVFTPMFFANSIYDTWTRPNALKVSCSAKTCPDSNLATVYTNRDAVRALAREISGSSKKHAVFLTACPVHRMMIQPWLSLSVFGSPTMQVTLTAWLRHDETMSGSDVLLDITPAVEQCSSVLNR
;
A
#
# COMPACT_ATOMS: atom_id res chain seq x y z
N MET A 1 -7.39 -23.91 2.55
CA MET A 1 -8.50 -22.95 2.33
C MET A 1 -8.23 -21.72 3.17
N SER A 2 -8.18 -20.52 2.56
CA SER A 2 -7.98 -19.29 3.34
C SER A 2 -9.20 -19.06 4.25
N SER A 3 -8.99 -18.62 5.48
CA SER A 3 -10.03 -18.18 6.41
C SER A 3 -10.71 -16.87 5.98
N LYS A 4 -10.55 -16.46 4.72
CA LYS A 4 -10.87 -15.12 4.20
C LYS A 4 -11.98 -15.13 3.15
N GLY A 5 -12.79 -16.18 3.14
CA GLY A 5 -14.01 -16.25 2.31
C GLY A 5 -15.29 -16.38 3.14
N SER A 6 -15.20 -16.35 4.47
CA SER A 6 -16.32 -16.53 5.39
C SER A 6 -16.02 -15.91 6.75
N SER A 7 -17.06 -15.44 7.44
CA SER A 7 -17.00 -14.94 8.83
C SER A 7 -17.13 -16.06 9.88
N ASN A 8 -17.39 -17.30 9.50
CA ASN A 8 -17.65 -18.41 10.45
C ASN A 8 -16.49 -18.67 11.42
N MET A 9 -15.25 -18.35 11.01
CA MET A 9 -14.03 -18.51 11.81
C MET A 9 -13.36 -17.16 12.11
N ALA A 10 -14.11 -16.05 12.03
CA ALA A 10 -13.59 -14.73 12.33
C ALA A 10 -13.23 -14.62 13.82
N LYS A 11 -12.03 -14.11 14.12
CA LYS A 11 -11.63 -13.83 15.51
C LYS A 11 -12.47 -12.67 16.05
N MET A 12 -13.10 -12.87 17.20
CA MET A 12 -13.89 -11.83 17.88
C MET A 12 -13.01 -10.79 18.61
N SER A 13 -11.74 -11.11 18.87
CA SER A 13 -10.76 -10.18 19.44
C SER A 13 -9.54 -10.09 18.53
N LEU A 14 -9.14 -8.87 18.19
CA LEU A 14 -7.96 -8.56 17.38
C LEU A 14 -6.94 -7.84 18.25
N SER A 15 -5.66 -8.20 18.10
CA SER A 15 -4.55 -7.38 18.60
C SER A 15 -4.25 -6.30 17.58
N PHE A 16 -4.00 -5.08 18.04
CA PHE A 16 -3.76 -3.92 17.20
C PHE A 16 -2.36 -3.34 17.43
N ASP A 17 -1.62 -3.17 16.34
CA ASP A 17 -0.30 -2.54 16.28
C ASP A 17 -0.30 -1.38 15.29
N GLY A 18 0.76 -0.56 15.34
CA GLY A 18 0.91 0.58 14.43
C GLY A 18 -0.20 1.62 14.62
N ILE A 19 -0.74 2.14 13.52
CA ILE A 19 -1.70 3.26 13.54
C ILE A 19 -3.03 2.95 14.26
N VAL A 20 -3.36 1.67 14.44
CA VAL A 20 -4.59 1.23 15.13
C VAL A 20 -4.33 0.80 16.58
N SER A 21 -3.08 0.84 17.05
CA SER A 21 -2.73 0.50 18.43
C SER A 21 -3.20 1.59 19.40
N ASN A 22 -3.61 1.19 20.61
CA ASN A 22 -3.86 2.11 21.72
C ASN A 22 -2.61 2.37 22.59
N ASP A 23 -1.46 1.78 22.24
CA ASP A 23 -0.18 2.06 22.89
C ASP A 23 0.42 3.35 22.32
N CYS A 24 0.42 4.42 23.12
CA CYS A 24 0.95 5.72 22.70
C CYS A 24 2.47 5.76 22.52
N GLN A 25 3.22 4.72 22.93
CA GLN A 25 4.64 4.62 22.57
C GLN A 25 4.82 4.21 21.10
N GLN A 26 3.91 3.37 20.58
CA GLN A 26 3.90 2.94 19.18
C GLN A 26 3.10 3.88 18.28
N ASN A 27 1.99 4.41 18.81
CA ASN A 27 1.01 5.22 18.11
C ASN A 27 0.76 6.57 18.83
N PRO A 28 1.78 7.42 18.96
CA PRO A 28 1.72 8.63 19.78
C PRO A 28 0.63 9.62 19.36
N ASP A 29 0.30 9.68 18.07
CA ASP A 29 -0.66 10.67 17.54
C ASP A 29 -2.10 10.15 17.48
N PHE A 30 -2.30 8.82 17.41
CA PHE A 30 -3.62 8.22 17.16
C PHE A 30 -4.05 7.18 18.20
N CYS A 31 -3.30 6.98 19.29
CA CYS A 31 -3.61 5.97 20.31
C CYS A 31 -4.98 6.12 21.00
N MET A 32 -5.57 7.32 20.93
CA MET A 32 -6.88 7.62 21.50
C MET A 32 -8.02 7.61 20.47
N TRP A 33 -7.76 7.26 19.20
CA TRP A 33 -8.79 7.26 18.17
C TRP A 33 -9.75 6.07 18.33
N ASN A 34 -10.98 6.26 17.85
CA ASN A 34 -11.92 5.15 17.70
C ASN A 34 -11.45 4.24 16.55
N VAL A 35 -11.34 2.94 16.82
CA VAL A 35 -10.90 1.94 15.84
C VAL A 35 -12.08 1.11 15.36
N VAL A 36 -12.27 1.06 14.04
CA VAL A 36 -13.23 0.17 13.37
C VAL A 36 -12.45 -0.75 12.44
N ALA A 37 -12.57 -2.07 12.62
CA ALA A 37 -11.86 -3.06 11.82
C ALA A 37 -12.83 -3.86 10.94
N PHE A 38 -12.65 -3.76 9.62
CA PHE A 38 -13.36 -4.59 8.65
C PHE A 38 -12.51 -5.80 8.27
N LEU A 39 -13.00 -7.00 8.59
CA LEU A 39 -12.31 -8.24 8.24
C LEU A 39 -12.53 -8.58 6.76
N TYR A 40 -11.44 -8.64 6.00
CA TYR A 40 -11.46 -8.97 4.57
C TYR A 40 -12.00 -10.38 4.32
N CYS A 41 -13.15 -10.47 3.64
CA CYS A 41 -13.83 -11.74 3.37
C CYS A 41 -14.42 -11.88 1.95
N ASP A 42 -14.27 -10.89 1.06
CA ASP A 42 -14.95 -10.87 -0.24
C ASP A 42 -14.13 -11.54 -1.36
N GLY A 43 -12.81 -11.68 -1.18
CA GLY A 43 -11.91 -12.20 -2.21
C GLY A 43 -11.79 -11.31 -3.45
N GLY A 44 -12.36 -10.10 -3.40
CA GLY A 44 -12.51 -9.17 -4.53
C GLY A 44 -11.81 -7.84 -4.30
N SER A 45 -10.91 -7.75 -3.32
CA SER A 45 -10.16 -6.54 -2.98
C SER A 45 -11.07 -5.34 -2.65
N PHE A 46 -12.26 -5.59 -2.08
CA PHE A 46 -13.30 -4.59 -1.79
C PHE A 46 -13.91 -3.92 -3.04
N LEU A 47 -13.75 -4.53 -4.22
CA LEU A 47 -14.29 -4.04 -5.50
C LEU A 47 -15.61 -4.73 -5.88
N GLY A 48 -16.07 -5.70 -5.07
CA GLY A 48 -17.28 -6.44 -5.37
C GLY A 48 -18.54 -5.57 -5.28
N LYS A 49 -19.37 -5.59 -6.32
CA LYS A 49 -20.75 -5.10 -6.27
C LYS A 49 -21.71 -6.29 -6.32
N GLY A 50 -22.50 -6.46 -5.28
CA GLY A 50 -23.52 -7.52 -5.22
C GLY A 50 -24.70 -7.21 -6.14
N GLY A 51 -24.64 -7.66 -7.39
CA GLY A 51 -25.77 -7.71 -8.31
C GLY A 51 -25.90 -9.11 -8.89
N LYS A 52 -27.11 -9.65 -8.96
CA LYS A 52 -27.39 -10.93 -9.64
C LYS A 52 -27.29 -10.74 -11.16
N ASP A 53 -26.09 -10.55 -11.69
CA ASP A 53 -25.88 -10.66 -13.13
C ASP A 53 -25.60 -12.13 -13.49
N PRO A 54 -26.44 -12.78 -14.31
CA PRO A 54 -26.28 -14.19 -14.68
C PRO A 54 -25.17 -14.42 -15.73
N VAL A 55 -24.37 -13.41 -16.08
CA VAL A 55 -23.45 -13.47 -17.22
C VAL A 55 -22.00 -13.38 -16.77
N ALA A 56 -21.41 -14.53 -16.40
CA ALA A 56 -19.99 -14.85 -16.58
C ALA A 56 -19.71 -16.21 -15.92
N LYS A 57 -20.08 -17.31 -16.60
CA LYS A 57 -19.81 -18.67 -16.13
C LYS A 57 -18.52 -19.29 -16.68
N ASP A 58 -17.86 -18.71 -17.71
CA ASP A 58 -16.83 -19.46 -18.47
C ASP A 58 -15.46 -18.78 -18.66
N THR A 59 -15.12 -17.74 -17.89
CA THR A 59 -13.74 -17.26 -17.84
C THR A 59 -13.28 -17.22 -16.39
N GLY A 60 -12.15 -17.89 -16.09
CA GLY A 60 -11.52 -17.98 -14.77
C GLY A 60 -11.04 -16.65 -14.17
N PHE A 61 -11.57 -15.54 -14.65
CA PHE A 61 -11.45 -14.20 -14.13
C PHE A 61 -12.87 -13.65 -14.09
N LYS A 62 -13.63 -13.99 -13.03
CA LYS A 62 -14.91 -13.34 -12.74
C LYS A 62 -14.64 -11.84 -12.80
N THR A 63 -15.17 -11.19 -13.82
CA THR A 63 -15.04 -9.77 -14.08
C THR A 63 -15.30 -9.08 -12.74
N LEU A 64 -14.26 -8.49 -12.15
CA LEU A 64 -14.47 -7.49 -11.11
C LEU A 64 -15.39 -6.49 -11.78
N SER A 65 -16.67 -6.47 -11.41
CA SER A 65 -17.61 -5.53 -11.97
C SER A 65 -17.10 -4.16 -11.52
N PHE A 66 -16.36 -3.47 -12.40
CA PHE A 66 -15.69 -2.19 -12.12
C PHE A 66 -16.69 -1.06 -11.81
N SER A 67 -17.96 -1.39 -11.60
CA SER A 67 -19.03 -0.53 -11.14
C SER A 67 -18.98 -0.22 -9.63
N ALA A 68 -17.87 -0.50 -8.95
CA ALA A 68 -17.75 -0.47 -7.49
C ALA A 68 -17.89 0.93 -6.86
N SER A 69 -17.36 1.98 -7.50
CA SER A 69 -17.43 3.36 -7.02
C SER A 69 -17.40 4.36 -8.18
N ALA A 70 -17.91 5.59 -7.97
CA ALA A 70 -17.89 6.64 -9.00
C ALA A 70 -16.47 6.94 -9.53
N PRO A 71 -15.41 7.06 -8.70
CA PRO A 71 -14.05 7.26 -9.19
C PRO A 71 -13.52 6.12 -10.09
N ILE A 72 -13.84 4.85 -9.80
CA ILE A 72 -13.44 3.73 -10.68
C ILE A 72 -14.22 3.78 -11.99
N GLN A 73 -15.52 4.10 -11.95
CA GLN A 73 -16.33 4.22 -13.16
C GLN A 73 -15.79 5.34 -14.06
N GLU A 74 -15.53 6.51 -13.51
CA GLU A 74 -14.92 7.64 -14.23
C GLU A 74 -13.56 7.26 -14.83
N CYS A 75 -12.69 6.60 -14.05
CA CYS A 75 -11.41 6.12 -14.57
C CYS A 75 -11.60 5.16 -15.75
N THR A 76 -12.45 4.14 -15.60
CA THR A 76 -12.63 3.10 -16.63
C THR A 76 -13.26 3.61 -17.91
N GLN A 77 -14.03 4.71 -17.86
CA GLN A 77 -14.55 5.40 -19.05
C GLN A 77 -13.44 6.05 -19.89
N THR A 78 -12.30 6.39 -19.28
CA THR A 78 -11.12 6.91 -19.99
C THR A 78 -10.22 5.83 -20.60
N LYS A 79 -10.56 4.55 -20.42
CA LYS A 79 -9.72 3.41 -20.81
C LYS A 79 -10.41 2.52 -21.84
N THR A 80 -9.61 1.80 -22.61
CA THR A 80 -10.11 0.71 -23.47
C THR A 80 -10.43 -0.52 -22.63
N ALA A 81 -11.31 -1.40 -23.12
CA ALA A 81 -11.64 -2.65 -22.42
C ALA A 81 -10.39 -3.45 -21.99
N ALA A 82 -9.33 -3.45 -22.80
CA ALA A 82 -8.08 -4.14 -22.51
C ALA A 82 -7.24 -3.50 -21.38
N THR A 83 -7.51 -2.24 -21.02
CA THR A 83 -6.69 -1.47 -20.07
C THR A 83 -7.46 -0.94 -18.86
N GLN A 84 -8.75 -1.25 -18.73
CA GLN A 84 -9.57 -0.87 -17.58
C GLN A 84 -9.00 -1.35 -16.24
N TRP A 85 -8.33 -2.50 -16.22
CA TRP A 85 -7.67 -3.03 -15.01
C TRP A 85 -6.62 -2.07 -14.42
N ARG A 86 -6.05 -1.17 -15.22
CA ARG A 86 -5.10 -0.15 -14.73
C ARG A 86 -5.75 0.82 -13.74
N CYS A 87 -7.08 0.98 -13.76
CA CYS A 87 -7.81 1.78 -12.78
C CYS A 87 -7.83 1.18 -11.37
N LEU A 88 -7.28 -0.03 -11.16
CA LEU A 88 -7.02 -0.59 -9.84
C LEU A 88 -5.69 -0.11 -9.23
N PHE A 89 -4.88 0.55 -10.05
CA PHE A 89 -3.53 0.94 -9.70
C PHE A 89 -3.45 2.44 -9.41
N PRO A 90 -2.69 2.85 -8.40
CA PRO A 90 -2.57 4.26 -8.00
C PRO A 90 -2.02 5.15 -9.11
N GLU A 91 -1.36 4.63 -10.14
CA GLU A 91 -0.87 5.34 -11.32
C GLU A 91 -2.00 6.03 -12.11
N GLU A 92 -3.19 5.42 -12.10
CA GLU A 92 -4.37 5.92 -12.81
C GLU A 92 -5.45 6.39 -11.84
N TYR A 93 -5.71 5.63 -10.78
CA TYR A 93 -6.88 5.81 -9.93
C TYR A 93 -6.91 7.16 -9.19
N TYR A 94 -5.78 7.60 -8.65
CA TYR A 94 -5.73 8.79 -7.78
C TYR A 94 -6.19 10.08 -8.49
N LYS A 95 -6.09 10.12 -9.82
CA LYS A 95 -6.53 11.25 -10.67
C LYS A 95 -8.04 11.47 -10.63
N PHE A 96 -8.81 10.44 -10.27
CA PHE A 96 -10.27 10.45 -10.23
C PHE A 96 -10.82 10.54 -8.79
N VAL A 97 -9.95 10.54 -7.79
CA VAL A 97 -10.36 10.59 -6.38
C VAL A 97 -10.40 12.04 -5.90
N PHE A 98 -11.58 12.48 -5.44
CA PHE A 98 -11.72 13.78 -4.80
C PHE A 98 -10.98 13.84 -3.46
N THR A 99 -11.18 12.82 -2.62
CA THR A 99 -10.64 12.73 -1.26
C THR A 99 -9.10 12.79 -1.24
N PRO A 100 -8.49 13.61 -0.36
CA PRO A 100 -7.07 13.55 -0.05
C PRO A 100 -6.60 12.12 0.28
N MET A 101 -5.42 11.74 -0.21
CA MET A 101 -4.85 10.40 0.01
C MET A 101 -3.42 10.49 0.50
N PHE A 102 -3.09 9.68 1.50
CA PHE A 102 -1.72 9.44 1.97
C PHE A 102 -1.26 8.08 1.45
N PHE A 103 -0.26 8.07 0.59
CA PHE A 103 0.31 6.86 0.03
C PHE A 103 1.54 6.46 0.85
N ALA A 104 1.52 5.29 1.47
CA ALA A 104 2.65 4.74 2.19
C ALA A 104 3.10 3.44 1.52
N ASN A 105 4.34 3.37 1.06
CA ASN A 105 4.83 2.14 0.43
C ASN A 105 6.34 1.91 0.64
N SER A 106 6.74 0.63 0.55
CA SER A 106 8.15 0.27 0.45
C SER A 106 8.55 0.24 -1.02
N ILE A 107 9.69 0.84 -1.35
CA ILE A 107 10.26 0.74 -2.71
C ILE A 107 10.73 -0.69 -3.02
N TYR A 108 10.83 -1.54 -1.99
CA TYR A 108 11.13 -2.97 -2.06
C TYR A 108 10.04 -3.81 -1.40
N ASP A 109 8.76 -3.46 -1.63
CA ASP A 109 7.63 -4.18 -1.04
C ASP A 109 7.74 -5.70 -1.24
N THR A 110 7.78 -6.40 -0.11
CA THR A 110 8.09 -7.84 -0.09
C THR A 110 6.98 -8.72 -0.63
N TRP A 111 5.76 -8.18 -0.77
CA TRP A 111 4.65 -8.88 -1.40
C TRP A 111 4.69 -8.70 -2.93
N THR A 112 4.94 -7.49 -3.41
CA THR A 112 5.03 -7.16 -4.85
C THR A 112 6.07 -8.00 -5.56
N ARG A 113 7.23 -8.22 -4.92
CA ARG A 113 8.36 -8.94 -5.52
C ARG A 113 8.01 -10.36 -6.01
N PRO A 114 7.52 -11.30 -5.18
CA PRO A 114 7.13 -12.63 -5.66
C PRO A 114 5.81 -12.65 -6.43
N ASN A 115 4.85 -11.76 -6.10
CA ASN A 115 3.49 -11.87 -6.65
C ASN A 115 3.32 -11.15 -7.98
N ALA A 116 3.91 -9.96 -8.12
CA ALA A 116 3.82 -9.15 -9.34
C ALA A 116 5.07 -9.27 -10.22
N LEU A 117 6.27 -9.18 -9.64
CA LEU A 117 7.52 -9.20 -10.41
C LEU A 117 8.02 -10.61 -10.76
N LYS A 118 7.43 -11.66 -10.15
CA LYS A 118 7.87 -13.07 -10.29
C LYS A 118 9.33 -13.30 -9.87
N VAL A 119 9.83 -12.45 -8.98
CA VAL A 119 11.16 -12.58 -8.37
C VAL A 119 10.99 -13.23 -6.99
N SER A 120 11.52 -14.43 -6.80
CA SER A 120 11.34 -15.21 -5.56
C SER A 120 12.42 -15.01 -4.51
N CYS A 121 13.50 -14.27 -4.83
CA CYS A 121 14.59 -14.02 -3.91
C CYS A 121 14.15 -13.20 -2.69
N SER A 122 14.83 -13.40 -1.55
CA SER A 122 14.62 -12.55 -0.38
C SER A 122 15.38 -11.23 -0.55
N ALA A 123 15.09 -10.23 0.29
CA ALA A 123 15.87 -8.98 0.24
C ALA A 123 17.31 -9.19 0.71
N LYS A 124 17.52 -10.08 1.69
CA LYS A 124 18.84 -10.41 2.25
C LYS A 124 19.69 -11.22 1.28
N THR A 125 19.04 -12.03 0.45
CA THR A 125 19.69 -12.99 -0.46
C THR A 125 19.03 -12.91 -1.83
N CYS A 126 19.43 -11.90 -2.61
CA CYS A 126 18.99 -11.75 -3.99
C CYS A 126 20.17 -11.77 -4.98
N PRO A 127 20.18 -12.71 -5.96
CA PRO A 127 21.21 -12.74 -6.99
C PRO A 127 21.15 -11.50 -7.90
N ASP A 128 22.31 -11.10 -8.43
CA ASP A 128 22.45 -9.97 -9.35
C ASP A 128 21.54 -10.06 -10.58
N SER A 129 21.26 -11.28 -11.06
CA SER A 129 20.36 -11.53 -12.19
C SER A 129 18.93 -11.02 -11.97
N ASN A 130 18.48 -10.90 -10.71
CA ASN A 130 17.16 -10.38 -10.36
C ASN A 130 17.18 -8.89 -9.98
N LEU A 131 18.35 -8.32 -9.69
CA LEU A 131 18.47 -6.95 -9.19
C LEU A 131 18.00 -5.92 -10.22
N ALA A 132 18.22 -6.17 -11.51
CA ALA A 132 17.74 -5.30 -12.58
C ALA A 132 16.22 -5.09 -12.48
N THR A 133 15.43 -6.18 -12.40
CA THR A 133 13.97 -6.11 -12.26
C THR A 133 13.55 -5.44 -10.95
N VAL A 134 14.24 -5.74 -9.84
CA VAL A 134 13.97 -5.14 -8.54
C VAL A 134 14.19 -3.62 -8.57
N TYR A 135 15.27 -3.16 -9.21
CA TYR A 135 15.57 -1.73 -9.33
C TYR A 135 14.69 -1.02 -10.34
N THR A 136 14.32 -1.66 -11.45
CA THR A 136 13.30 -1.11 -12.36
C THR A 136 11.98 -0.84 -11.62
N ASN A 137 11.52 -1.78 -10.80
CA ASN A 137 10.31 -1.58 -10.00
C ASN A 137 10.49 -0.50 -8.94
N ARG A 138 11.63 -0.46 -8.23
CA ARG A 138 11.97 0.60 -7.27
C ARG A 138 11.82 1.98 -7.93
N ASP A 139 12.44 2.15 -9.09
CA ASP A 139 12.49 3.45 -9.76
C ASP A 139 11.11 3.83 -10.33
N ALA A 140 10.30 2.86 -10.76
CA ALA A 140 8.90 3.09 -11.13
C ALA A 140 8.04 3.58 -9.95
N VAL A 141 8.14 2.95 -8.77
CA VAL A 141 7.43 3.37 -7.56
C VAL A 141 7.82 4.80 -7.16
N ARG A 142 9.11 5.12 -7.24
CA ARG A 142 9.62 6.46 -6.95
C ARG A 142 9.14 7.50 -7.96
N ALA A 143 9.12 7.16 -9.24
CA ALA A 143 8.61 8.05 -10.28
C ALA A 143 7.14 8.40 -10.04
N LEU A 144 6.31 7.40 -9.71
CA LEU A 144 4.91 7.62 -9.36
C LEU A 144 4.76 8.50 -8.09
N ALA A 145 5.55 8.24 -7.06
CA ALA A 145 5.52 9.04 -5.83
C ALA A 145 5.80 10.54 -6.11
N ARG A 146 6.77 10.82 -7.00
CA ARG A 146 7.07 12.18 -7.45
C ARG A 146 5.93 12.78 -8.28
N GLU A 147 5.31 12.00 -9.17
CA GLU A 147 4.13 12.44 -9.95
C GLU A 147 2.98 12.83 -9.01
N ILE A 148 2.63 11.97 -8.05
CA ILE A 148 1.55 12.23 -7.09
C ILE A 148 1.86 13.49 -6.29
N SER A 149 3.06 13.57 -5.69
CA SER A 149 3.47 14.70 -4.84
C SER A 149 3.57 16.03 -5.61
N GLY A 150 3.92 15.97 -6.90
CA GLY A 150 3.99 17.14 -7.78
C GLY A 150 2.64 17.57 -8.34
N SER A 151 1.70 16.64 -8.51
CA SER A 151 0.40 16.90 -9.15
C SER A 151 -0.60 17.65 -8.25
N SER A 152 -0.54 17.45 -6.93
CA SER A 152 -1.45 18.11 -6.00
C SER A 152 -0.92 18.12 -4.57
N LYS A 153 -1.14 19.22 -3.86
CA LYS A 153 -0.83 19.35 -2.43
C LYS A 153 -1.82 18.62 -1.51
N LYS A 154 -2.95 18.15 -2.05
CA LYS A 154 -3.93 17.38 -1.26
C LYS A 154 -3.45 15.96 -0.96
N HIS A 155 -2.55 15.42 -1.76
CA HIS A 155 -1.99 14.09 -1.57
C HIS A 155 -0.63 14.17 -0.89
N ALA A 156 -0.29 13.15 -0.11
CA ALA A 156 1.04 12.98 0.44
C ALA A 156 1.55 11.57 0.16
N VAL A 157 2.88 11.44 0.09
CA VAL A 157 3.55 10.16 -0.14
C VAL A 157 4.66 9.99 0.88
N PHE A 158 4.70 8.82 1.52
CA PHE A 158 5.78 8.34 2.35
C PHE A 158 6.37 7.07 1.71
N LEU A 159 7.66 7.10 1.42
CA LEU A 159 8.38 5.95 0.93
C LEU A 159 9.43 5.50 1.95
N THR A 160 9.62 4.18 2.05
CA THR A 160 10.72 3.59 2.81
C THR A 160 11.58 2.71 1.94
N ALA A 161 12.89 2.69 2.21
CA ALA A 161 13.82 1.71 1.65
C ALA A 161 13.69 0.34 2.33
N CYS A 162 13.09 0.24 3.53
CA CYS A 162 13.00 -1.03 4.23
C CYS A 162 12.19 -2.05 3.41
N PRO A 163 12.73 -3.25 3.13
CA PRO A 163 12.03 -4.28 2.38
C PRO A 163 11.00 -4.96 3.30
N VAL A 164 9.82 -4.35 3.40
CA VAL A 164 8.71 -4.81 4.25
C VAL A 164 7.39 -4.87 3.49
N HIS A 165 6.31 -5.28 4.15
CA HIS A 165 4.95 -5.22 3.63
C HIS A 165 3.98 -4.96 4.80
N ARG A 166 2.84 -4.30 4.55
CA ARG A 166 1.83 -3.93 5.57
C ARG A 166 2.34 -3.00 6.70
N MET A 167 3.21 -2.03 6.40
CA MET A 167 3.88 -1.19 7.40
C MET A 167 2.98 -0.41 8.36
N MET A 168 1.78 0.00 7.94
CA MET A 168 0.89 0.85 8.74
C MET A 168 0.33 0.15 9.99
N ILE A 169 0.23 -1.18 9.95
CA ILE A 169 -0.33 -2.03 11.02
C ILE A 169 0.75 -2.83 11.73
N GLN A 170 1.99 -2.32 11.70
CA GLN A 170 3.15 -2.86 12.38
C GLN A 170 3.64 -1.82 13.41
N PRO A 171 4.38 -2.21 14.46
CA PRO A 171 4.83 -1.32 15.53
C PRO A 171 6.00 -0.40 15.08
N TRP A 172 5.91 0.15 13.87
CA TRP A 172 6.99 0.80 13.13
C TRP A 172 6.70 2.27 12.80
N LEU A 173 5.49 2.73 13.09
CA LEU A 173 4.99 4.05 12.69
C LEU A 173 5.94 5.19 13.11
N SER A 174 6.45 5.14 14.33
CA SER A 174 7.35 6.13 14.93
C SER A 174 8.84 5.81 14.78
N LEU A 175 9.21 4.71 14.12
CA LEU A 175 10.62 4.29 14.02
C LEU A 175 11.35 5.03 12.89
N SER A 176 12.47 5.69 13.24
CA SER A 176 13.32 6.43 12.29
C SER A 176 14.02 5.55 11.26
N VAL A 177 14.15 4.26 11.52
CA VAL A 177 14.75 3.31 10.56
C VAL A 177 13.97 3.24 9.24
N PHE A 178 12.67 3.53 9.26
CA PHE A 178 11.83 3.51 8.07
C PHE A 178 11.89 4.82 7.26
N GLY A 179 12.33 5.91 7.87
CA GLY A 179 12.40 7.21 7.21
C GLY A 179 12.76 8.32 8.18
N SER A 180 13.38 9.36 7.64
CA SER A 180 13.64 10.61 8.34
C SER A 180 13.15 11.75 7.43
N PRO A 181 12.03 12.41 7.75
CA PRO A 181 11.17 12.23 8.94
C PRO A 181 10.43 10.89 8.97
N THR A 182 9.95 10.48 10.15
CA THR A 182 9.26 9.19 10.33
C THR A 182 7.90 9.17 9.63
N MET A 183 7.34 7.98 9.42
CA MET A 183 5.99 7.83 8.84
C MET A 183 4.94 8.53 9.71
N GLN A 184 5.06 8.41 11.03
CA GLN A 184 4.25 9.14 12.01
C GLN A 184 4.28 10.65 11.76
N VAL A 185 5.48 11.26 11.77
CA VAL A 185 5.63 12.71 11.60
C VAL A 185 5.07 13.17 10.26
N THR A 186 5.34 12.40 9.20
CA THR A 186 4.90 12.72 7.84
C THR A 186 3.38 12.66 7.72
N LEU A 187 2.75 11.64 8.31
CA LEU A 187 1.29 11.49 8.33
C LEU A 187 0.62 12.61 9.15
N THR A 188 1.14 12.91 10.33
CA THR A 188 0.59 13.93 11.23
C THR A 188 0.69 15.32 10.62
N ALA A 189 1.82 15.65 9.99
CA ALA A 189 1.97 16.91 9.27
C ALA A 189 0.97 17.04 8.12
N TRP A 190 0.80 15.98 7.31
CA TRP A 190 -0.18 15.97 6.23
C TRP A 190 -1.62 16.15 6.74
N LEU A 191 -2.00 15.43 7.80
CA LEU A 191 -3.33 15.57 8.43
C LEU A 191 -3.57 16.98 9.00
N ARG A 192 -2.52 17.68 9.40
CA ARG A 192 -2.57 19.07 9.89
C ARG A 192 -2.46 20.11 8.78
N HIS A 193 -2.41 19.70 7.52
CA HIS A 193 -2.19 20.58 6.37
C HIS A 193 -0.89 21.41 6.47
N ASP A 194 0.17 20.82 7.05
CA ASP A 194 1.48 21.46 7.10
C ASP A 194 2.18 21.34 5.74
N GLU A 195 2.24 22.46 5.03
CA GLU A 195 2.80 22.56 3.67
C GLU A 195 4.34 22.60 3.64
N THR A 196 5.00 22.66 4.80
CA THR A 196 6.47 22.70 4.89
C THR A 196 7.11 21.34 4.64
N MET A 197 6.31 20.26 4.67
CA MET A 197 6.79 18.91 4.41
C MET A 197 6.87 18.61 2.91
N SER A 198 8.09 18.35 2.43
CA SER A 198 8.34 17.80 1.10
C SER A 198 8.21 16.28 1.11
N GLY A 199 7.77 15.71 -0.02
CA GLY A 199 7.69 14.27 -0.20
C GLY A 199 9.06 13.61 -0.03
N SER A 200 9.10 12.48 0.66
CA SER A 200 10.33 11.72 0.88
C SER A 200 10.76 11.01 -0.40
N ASP A 201 11.74 11.55 -1.14
CA ASP A 201 12.43 10.80 -2.18
C ASP A 201 13.48 9.89 -1.53
N VAL A 202 13.29 8.58 -1.64
CA VAL A 202 14.19 7.59 -1.05
C VAL A 202 14.90 6.83 -2.16
N LEU A 203 16.23 6.88 -2.17
CA LEU A 203 17.08 6.10 -3.06
C LEU A 203 18.17 5.41 -2.26
N LEU A 204 17.99 4.11 -2.07
CA LEU A 204 18.97 3.25 -1.42
C LEU A 204 18.95 1.91 -2.14
N ASP A 205 20.13 1.34 -2.39
CA ASP A 205 20.24 0.00 -2.95
C ASP A 205 19.83 -1.06 -1.94
N ILE A 206 19.50 -2.27 -2.42
CA ILE A 206 18.82 -3.26 -1.58
C ILE A 206 19.69 -3.74 -0.41
N THR A 207 21.00 -3.88 -0.62
CA THR A 207 21.95 -4.33 0.41
C THR A 207 22.02 -3.34 1.58
N PRO A 208 22.36 -2.04 1.38
CA PRO A 208 22.36 -1.09 2.49
C PRO A 208 20.95 -0.87 3.07
N ALA A 209 19.88 -1.01 2.29
CA ALA A 209 18.52 -0.94 2.81
C ALA A 209 18.19 -2.08 3.78
N VAL A 210 18.63 -3.30 3.48
CA VAL A 210 18.51 -4.45 4.40
C VAL A 210 19.31 -4.21 5.67
N GLU A 211 20.50 -3.65 5.55
CA GLU A 211 21.40 -3.40 6.67
C GLU A 211 20.83 -2.34 7.62
N GLN A 212 20.35 -1.21 7.07
CA GLN A 212 19.64 -0.17 7.79
C GLN A 212 18.45 -0.74 8.57
N CYS A 213 17.65 -1.59 7.93
CA CYS A 213 16.40 -2.11 8.51
C CYS A 213 16.57 -3.43 9.27
N SER A 214 17.81 -3.86 9.52
CA SER A 214 18.13 -5.16 10.13
C SER A 214 17.48 -5.39 11.50
N SER A 215 17.37 -4.34 12.34
CA SER A 215 16.75 -4.40 13.67
C SER A 215 15.27 -4.78 13.64
N VAL A 216 14.61 -4.57 12.49
CA VAL A 216 13.20 -4.85 12.25
C VAL A 216 13.01 -6.11 11.42
N LEU A 217 13.87 -6.35 10.41
CA LEU A 217 13.82 -7.54 9.54
C LEU A 217 14.24 -8.85 10.23
N ASN A 218 14.69 -8.78 11.48
CA ASN A 218 15.14 -9.92 12.29
C ASN A 218 14.18 -10.23 13.46
N ARG A 219 13.08 -9.49 13.60
CA ARG A 219 12.01 -9.75 14.57
C ARG A 219 10.88 -10.53 13.90
#